data_AF-A0A8H4VJN9-F1
#
_entry.id   AF-A0A8H4VJN9-F1
#
_cell.length_a   1.000
_cell.length_b   1.000
_cell.length_c   1.000
_cell.angle_alpha   90.00
_cell.angle_beta   90.00
_cell.angle_gamma   90.00
#
_symmetry.space_group_name_H-M   'P 1'
#
loop_
_entity.id
_entity.type
_entity.pdbx_description
1 polymer ?
#
loop_
_entity_poly.entity_id
_entity_poly.type
_entity_poly.pdbx_seq_one_letter_code
_entity_poly.pdbx_strand_id
1 'polypeptide(L)'
;MARTSVKRVPSLPTAPCSLGTRHAGRVRRPPVHGQADESTLLNLAGVCFGMIRQHTNIHVGPLPLSERTPYHHVYHPSTCTQPVEIYLGILSWVMATARTFVGSPLVSRAKDVHEMFISGSLTLVNPLPAPTLRSAAQNAWLSLRFDVPELEVSAVSGQDNRAYMHYQTPKTSDEANAWPERTAMFEHGKESLDSESLRENILLKKGENNDPAFLLVYSKLTGDEVVTDFHVMLNLDHQITDGIGARILLGKYLSLLVSSLLKTRVFSSDDWKHSGENLSPPWISILNQDQVTSGPEYGETVAWNKKVLLERMKTNPGLPLLPNPKTPSVQKTKHITLSSSTTTLLLQRIKTDISPTSNITHFAHASLVLALLRSQPPSTYTTVPETFYSSCWLNGRRYLNHQRLEKNYVPICMSFSPIIFHDLQNLVLEKNAGKEEVKRKLVESTRIASGGYEKLKARKSVLPEFVALAEDLGRKMLL
;
A
#
# COMPACT_ATOMS: atom_id res chain seq x y z
N MET A 1 -45.92 -61.03 19.61
CA MET A 1 -44.61 -60.88 18.96
C MET A 1 -44.12 -59.45 19.25
N ALA A 2 -43.66 -59.22 20.49
CA ALA A 2 -42.25 -59.09 20.93
C ALA A 2 -41.64 -57.74 20.47
N ARG A 3 -41.52 -56.63 21.23
CA ARG A 3 -41.20 -56.31 22.66
C ARG A 3 -39.84 -56.82 23.15
N THR A 4 -38.91 -55.87 23.37
CA THR A 4 -37.96 -55.67 24.52
C THR A 4 -36.92 -54.59 24.12
N SER A 5 -36.25 -53.82 24.98
CA SER A 5 -36.43 -53.39 26.37
C SER A 5 -35.37 -52.32 26.69
N VAL A 6 -35.72 -51.40 27.59
CA VAL A 6 -34.87 -50.39 28.25
C VAL A 6 -34.04 -51.00 29.39
N LYS A 7 -32.81 -50.52 29.62
CA LYS A 7 -32.06 -50.57 30.93
C LYS A 7 -31.16 -49.31 31.01
N ARG A 8 -31.45 -48.31 31.85
CA ARG A 8 -31.16 -48.07 33.29
C ARG A 8 -29.67 -47.95 33.69
N VAL A 9 -29.39 -46.78 34.27
CA VAL A 9 -28.21 -46.28 35.01
C VAL A 9 -28.02 -47.03 36.35
N PRO A 10 -26.81 -47.01 36.94
CA PRO A 10 -26.71 -46.47 38.30
C PRO A 10 -25.49 -45.56 38.57
N SER A 11 -25.72 -44.67 39.54
CA SER A 11 -24.88 -43.63 40.12
C SER A 11 -23.87 -44.12 41.18
N LEU A 12 -22.76 -43.36 41.33
CA LEU A 12 -21.91 -43.00 42.49
C LEU A 12 -21.79 -43.94 43.72
N PRO A 13 -20.61 -43.91 44.38
CA PRO A 13 -20.62 -43.31 45.72
C PRO A 13 -19.44 -42.38 46.06
N THR A 14 -19.69 -41.57 47.07
CA THR A 14 -18.94 -40.46 47.67
C THR A 14 -18.02 -40.85 48.84
N ALA A 15 -16.91 -40.09 48.98
CA ALA A 15 -16.21 -39.63 50.21
C ALA A 15 -15.42 -40.69 51.06
N PRO A 16 -14.40 -40.31 51.88
CA PRO A 16 -14.47 -39.26 52.90
C PRO A 16 -13.27 -38.27 53.03
N CYS A 17 -13.57 -37.16 53.71
CA CYS A 17 -12.63 -36.18 54.27
C CYS A 17 -11.83 -36.73 55.48
N SER A 18 -10.63 -36.18 55.71
CA SER A 18 -10.13 -35.91 57.07
C SER A 18 -9.09 -34.78 57.08
N LEU A 19 -9.01 -34.12 58.25
CA LEU A 19 -8.37 -32.84 58.55
C LEU A 19 -6.84 -32.91 58.72
N GLY A 20 -6.16 -31.77 58.51
CA GLY A 20 -4.81 -31.53 59.00
C GLY A 20 -4.39 -30.06 58.88
N THR A 21 -4.01 -29.46 60.00
CA THR A 21 -3.88 -28.01 60.27
C THR A 21 -2.50 -27.38 59.99
N ARG A 22 -2.54 -26.08 59.63
CA ARG A 22 -1.62 -24.94 59.94
C ARG A 22 -0.10 -25.05 59.64
N HIS A 23 0.42 -24.15 58.79
CA HIS A 23 1.23 -23.00 59.24
C HIS A 23 1.43 -21.93 58.15
N ALA A 24 1.76 -20.72 58.60
CA ALA A 24 1.64 -19.45 57.91
C ALA A 24 2.83 -19.13 56.97
N GLY A 25 2.53 -18.48 55.84
CA GLY A 25 3.52 -17.89 54.93
C GLY A 25 2.91 -16.71 54.18
N ARG A 26 3.13 -15.50 54.71
CA ARG A 26 2.67 -14.22 54.17
C ARG A 26 3.57 -13.83 53.01
N VAL A 27 3.09 -13.90 51.77
CA VAL A 27 3.76 -13.28 50.61
C VAL A 27 2.78 -12.39 49.85
N ARG A 28 3.24 -11.16 49.60
CA ARG A 28 2.48 -9.97 49.19
C ARG A 28 1.88 -10.14 47.79
N ARG A 29 0.62 -9.73 47.63
CA ARG A 29 0.02 -9.42 46.32
C ARG A 29 0.60 -8.09 45.81
N PRO A 30 1.05 -7.97 44.56
CA PRO A 30 1.30 -6.67 43.94
C PRO A 30 -0.04 -6.01 43.55
N PRO A 31 -0.12 -4.67 43.58
CA PRO A 31 -1.33 -3.95 43.26
C PRO A 31 -1.60 -3.93 41.75
N VAL A 32 -2.88 -4.10 41.40
CA VAL A 32 -3.42 -3.84 40.07
C VAL A 32 -3.55 -2.34 39.90
N HIS A 33 -2.56 -1.72 39.26
CA HIS A 33 -2.67 -0.37 38.70
C HIS A 33 -1.97 -0.34 37.34
N GLY A 34 -2.73 -0.57 36.27
CA GLY A 34 -2.34 -0.18 34.93
C GLY A 34 -2.92 1.21 34.64
N GLN A 35 -2.28 2.26 35.15
CA GLN A 35 -2.46 3.60 34.60
C GLN A 35 -1.93 3.57 33.16
N ALA A 36 -2.81 3.80 32.19
CA ALA A 36 -2.38 4.11 30.84
C ALA A 36 -1.65 5.45 30.88
N ASP A 37 -0.35 5.40 30.61
CA ASP A 37 0.56 6.54 30.54
C ASP A 37 0.02 7.61 29.57
N GLU A 38 -0.07 8.86 30.06
CA GLU A 38 -0.48 10.06 29.32
C GLU A 38 0.37 10.30 28.06
N SER A 39 1.57 9.73 27.99
CA SER A 39 2.44 9.79 26.81
C SER A 39 1.86 9.07 25.58
N THR A 40 0.96 8.09 25.76
CA THR A 40 0.47 7.26 24.65
C THR A 40 -0.63 7.96 23.84
N LEU A 41 -1.43 8.83 24.47
CA LEU A 41 -2.49 9.59 23.78
C LEU A 41 -1.98 10.86 23.11
N LEU A 42 -0.89 11.46 23.64
CA LEU A 42 -0.24 12.62 23.02
C LEU A 42 0.63 12.25 21.81
N ASN A 43 1.22 11.04 21.79
CA ASN A 43 1.97 10.54 20.64
C ASN A 43 1.08 10.13 19.44
N LEU A 44 -0.21 9.87 19.67
CA LEU A 44 -1.17 9.52 18.60
C LEU A 44 -1.62 10.71 17.74
N ALA A 45 -1.43 11.94 18.23
CA ALA A 45 -1.75 13.16 17.48
C ALA A 45 -0.57 13.66 16.61
N GLY A 46 0.57 12.98 16.57
CA GLY A 46 1.79 13.49 15.94
C GLY A 46 2.18 12.89 14.58
N VAL A 47 1.55 11.82 14.11
CA VAL A 47 1.98 11.12 12.88
C VAL A 47 0.76 10.53 12.17
N CYS A 48 0.33 11.15 11.07
CA CYS A 48 -0.66 10.58 10.17
C CYS A 48 -0.23 10.82 8.72
N PHE A 49 0.70 10.00 8.24
CA PHE A 49 0.76 9.66 6.82
C PHE A 49 0.12 8.29 6.63
N GLY A 50 -0.93 8.26 5.82
CA GLY A 50 -1.73 7.07 5.59
C GLY A 50 -0.97 6.02 4.77
N MET A 51 -0.47 4.99 5.45
CA MET A 51 -0.48 3.63 4.92
C MET A 51 -1.16 2.73 5.93
N ILE A 52 -2.38 2.30 5.59
CA ILE A 52 -3.11 1.30 6.36
C ILE A 52 -2.47 -0.05 6.08
N ARG A 53 -1.82 -0.62 7.10
CA ARG A 53 -1.44 -2.03 7.12
C ARG A 53 -2.73 -2.84 7.30
N GLN A 54 -3.26 -3.39 6.22
CA GLN A 54 -4.24 -4.48 6.32
C GLN A 54 -3.46 -5.76 6.64
N HIS A 55 -3.72 -6.37 7.79
CA HIS A 55 -3.30 -7.73 8.06
C HIS A 55 -4.10 -8.67 7.16
N THR A 56 -3.52 -9.11 6.06
CA THR A 56 -3.96 -10.31 5.35
C THR A 56 -3.29 -11.50 6.00
N ASN A 57 -4.05 -12.29 6.76
CA ASN A 57 -3.68 -13.68 7.02
C ASN A 57 -3.81 -14.41 5.68
N ILE A 58 -2.69 -14.73 5.03
CA ILE A 58 -2.69 -15.57 3.84
C ILE A 58 -2.78 -17.02 4.33
N HIS A 59 -3.99 -17.57 4.38
CA HIS A 59 -4.17 -19.02 4.45
C HIS A 59 -4.04 -19.59 3.04
N VAL A 60 -2.94 -20.30 2.79
CA VAL A 60 -2.75 -21.06 1.55
C VAL A 60 -3.54 -22.36 1.68
N GLY A 61 -4.75 -22.39 1.14
CA GLY A 61 -5.54 -23.61 0.94
C GLY A 61 -5.25 -24.24 -0.42
N PRO A 62 -5.44 -25.56 -0.60
CA PRO A 62 -5.25 -26.21 -1.90
C PRO A 62 -6.31 -25.74 -2.91
N LEU A 63 -5.86 -25.35 -4.10
CA LEU A 63 -6.74 -25.02 -5.24
C LEU A 63 -7.33 -26.30 -5.84
N PRO A 64 -8.63 -26.34 -6.19
CA PRO A 64 -9.19 -27.44 -6.98
C PRO A 64 -8.79 -27.29 -8.46
N LEU A 65 -8.44 -28.42 -9.06
CA LEU A 65 -8.30 -28.56 -10.52
C LEU A 65 -9.67 -28.41 -11.16
N SER A 66 -9.87 -27.38 -12.01
CA SER A 66 -11.03 -27.31 -12.90
C SER A 66 -10.60 -27.26 -14.35
N GLU A 67 -11.18 -28.16 -15.13
CA GLU A 67 -10.96 -28.36 -16.56
C GLU A 67 -11.29 -27.10 -17.38
N ARG A 68 -10.40 -26.76 -18.32
CA ARG A 68 -10.56 -25.67 -19.27
C ARG A 68 -11.37 -26.16 -20.48
N THR A 69 -12.36 -25.38 -20.90
CA THR A 69 -12.91 -25.43 -22.27
C THR A 69 -12.34 -24.25 -23.07
N PRO A 70 -12.00 -24.42 -24.36
CA PRO A 70 -11.41 -23.35 -25.16
C PRO A 70 -12.49 -22.52 -25.85
N TYR A 71 -12.42 -21.19 -25.68
CA TYR A 71 -13.05 -20.23 -26.59
C TYR A 71 -11.99 -19.74 -27.59
N HIS A 72 -12.21 -20.04 -28.87
CA HIS A 72 -11.39 -19.53 -29.95
C HIS A 72 -11.78 -18.07 -30.27
N HIS A 73 -10.91 -17.12 -29.93
CA HIS A 73 -10.85 -15.85 -30.63
C HIS A 73 -9.77 -15.94 -31.70
N VAL A 74 -10.17 -15.81 -32.97
CA VAL A 74 -9.27 -15.75 -34.12
C VAL A 74 -8.64 -14.36 -34.13
N TYR A 75 -7.40 -14.26 -33.64
CA TYR A 75 -6.49 -13.15 -33.92
C TYR A 75 -5.55 -13.60 -35.05
N HIS A 76 -5.50 -12.84 -36.15
CA HIS A 76 -4.52 -13.08 -37.21
C HIS A 76 -3.12 -12.67 -36.71
N PRO A 77 -2.11 -13.56 -36.73
CA PRO A 77 -0.76 -13.21 -36.31
C PRO A 77 -0.03 -12.54 -37.49
N SER A 78 0.18 -11.23 -37.40
CA SER A 78 1.23 -10.55 -38.18
C SER A 78 2.54 -10.64 -37.41
N THR A 79 3.55 -11.27 -38.01
CA THR A 79 4.91 -11.53 -37.51
C THR A 79 5.78 -10.27 -37.38
N CYS A 80 5.27 -9.22 -36.75
CA CYS A 80 6.01 -7.98 -36.55
C CYS A 80 6.34 -7.80 -35.06
N THR A 81 7.62 -7.89 -34.72
CA THR A 81 8.22 -7.52 -33.42
C THR A 81 8.15 -6.01 -33.21
N GLN A 82 6.95 -5.44 -33.23
CA GLN A 82 6.75 -4.02 -32.95
C GLN A 82 6.59 -3.82 -31.44
N PRO A 83 7.15 -2.74 -30.89
CA PRO A 83 6.95 -2.36 -29.50
C PRO A 83 5.46 -2.13 -29.22
N VAL A 84 4.98 -2.59 -28.07
CA VAL A 84 3.62 -2.32 -27.61
C VAL A 84 3.63 -0.98 -26.88
N GLU A 85 3.09 0.06 -27.52
CA GLU A 85 2.91 1.38 -26.92
C GLU A 85 1.56 1.45 -26.23
N ILE A 86 1.54 1.64 -24.90
CA ILE A 86 0.31 1.83 -24.13
C ILE A 86 0.21 3.27 -23.65
N TYR A 87 -0.83 3.98 -24.09
CA TYR A 87 -1.14 5.32 -23.62
C TYR A 87 -1.85 5.27 -22.27
N LEU A 88 -1.25 5.85 -21.23
CA LEU A 88 -1.83 5.98 -19.90
C LEU A 88 -1.78 7.45 -19.47
N GLY A 89 -2.92 8.11 -19.32
CA GLY A 89 -2.94 9.52 -18.89
C GLY A 89 -2.26 9.82 -17.55
N ILE A 90 -2.16 8.84 -16.65
CA ILE A 90 -1.48 8.98 -15.36
C ILE A 90 0.04 9.25 -15.54
N LEU A 91 0.62 8.90 -16.69
CA LEU A 91 2.06 9.00 -16.93
C LEU A 91 2.59 10.42 -16.96
N SER A 92 1.81 11.37 -17.51
CA SER A 92 2.31 12.73 -17.67
C SER A 92 2.67 13.30 -16.30
N TRP A 93 1.85 13.09 -15.26
CA TRP A 93 2.12 13.56 -13.90
C TRP A 93 3.44 13.06 -13.32
N VAL A 94 3.67 11.74 -13.44
CA VAL A 94 4.84 11.10 -12.83
C VAL A 94 6.12 11.37 -13.63
N MET A 95 6.03 11.52 -14.95
CA MET A 95 7.15 11.91 -15.80
C MET A 95 7.56 13.36 -15.63
N ALA A 96 6.60 14.21 -15.33
CA ALA A 96 6.83 15.63 -15.15
C ALA A 96 7.50 15.97 -13.83
N THR A 97 7.20 15.22 -12.77
CA THR A 97 8.02 15.23 -11.57
C THR A 97 9.47 14.81 -11.81
N ALA A 98 9.76 14.05 -12.87
CA ALA A 98 11.11 13.59 -13.21
C ALA A 98 11.93 14.55 -14.11
N ARG A 99 11.30 15.44 -14.91
CA ARG A 99 12.01 16.28 -15.90
C ARG A 99 12.09 17.80 -15.66
N THR A 100 11.27 18.45 -14.83
CA THR A 100 11.27 19.94 -14.72
C THR A 100 12.26 20.59 -13.75
N PHE A 101 13.13 19.87 -13.05
CA PHE A 101 13.81 20.47 -11.89
C PHE A 101 15.24 20.98 -12.12
N VAL A 102 15.50 21.63 -13.26
CA VAL A 102 16.78 22.35 -13.52
C VAL A 102 16.66 23.87 -13.29
N GLY A 103 15.46 24.43 -13.08
CA GLY A 103 15.25 25.89 -13.15
C GLY A 103 14.58 26.61 -11.97
N SER A 104 14.19 25.93 -10.88
CA SER A 104 13.56 26.57 -9.71
C SER A 104 14.41 26.38 -8.45
N PRO A 105 14.54 27.40 -7.56
CA PRO A 105 15.31 27.31 -6.31
C PRO A 105 14.53 26.54 -5.22
N LEU A 106 13.88 25.44 -5.62
CA LEU A 106 13.08 24.58 -4.77
C LEU A 106 13.96 23.42 -4.28
N VAL A 107 14.34 23.49 -3.00
CA VAL A 107 14.82 22.41 -2.11
C VAL A 107 15.18 21.11 -2.84
N SER A 108 16.48 20.77 -2.90
CA SER A 108 16.96 19.50 -3.46
C SER A 108 16.14 18.34 -2.89
N ARG A 109 15.44 17.59 -3.73
CA ARG A 109 14.62 16.45 -3.31
C ARG A 109 15.48 15.19 -3.23
N ALA A 110 15.02 14.20 -2.45
CA ALA A 110 15.71 12.92 -2.34
C ALA A 110 15.68 12.17 -3.69
N LYS A 111 16.66 11.31 -3.95
CA LYS A 111 16.74 10.52 -5.20
C LYS A 111 15.56 9.55 -5.36
N ASP A 112 14.88 9.22 -4.28
CA ASP A 112 13.87 8.16 -4.18
C ASP A 112 12.43 8.70 -4.01
N VAL A 113 12.16 9.94 -4.41
CA VAL A 113 10.84 10.61 -4.24
C VAL A 113 9.69 9.86 -4.92
N HIS A 114 9.99 9.04 -5.91
CA HIS A 114 9.01 8.26 -6.67
C HIS A 114 9.10 6.76 -6.39
N GLU A 115 9.87 6.38 -5.38
CA GLU A 115 10.08 4.97 -5.08
C GLU A 115 9.15 4.52 -3.95
N MET A 116 8.54 3.35 -4.16
CA MET A 116 7.77 2.67 -3.15
C MET A 116 8.57 1.49 -2.62
N PHE A 117 8.67 1.41 -1.30
CA PHE A 117 9.27 0.28 -0.60
C PHE A 117 8.18 -0.53 0.09
N ILE A 118 8.14 -1.83 -0.19
CA ILE A 118 7.31 -2.77 0.56
C ILE A 118 8.18 -3.92 1.05
N SER A 119 8.09 -4.22 2.34
CA SER A 119 8.90 -5.26 2.97
C SER A 119 8.07 -6.27 3.74
N GLY A 120 8.61 -7.47 3.85
CA GLY A 120 8.11 -8.56 4.67
C GLY A 120 9.26 -9.23 5.42
N SER A 121 9.05 -9.50 6.70
CA SER A 121 9.93 -10.34 7.51
C SER A 121 9.34 -11.74 7.57
N LEU A 122 10.13 -12.75 7.22
CA LEU A 122 9.70 -14.14 7.12
C LEU A 122 10.56 -15.03 8.00
N THR A 123 9.91 -16.01 8.63
CA THR A 123 10.55 -17.08 9.37
C THR A 123 10.18 -18.40 8.71
N LEU A 124 11.20 -19.17 8.33
CA LEU A 124 11.04 -20.50 7.78
C LEU A 124 10.78 -21.50 8.90
N VAL A 125 9.73 -22.32 8.75
CA VAL A 125 9.48 -23.43 9.69
C VAL A 125 10.61 -24.45 9.64
N ASN A 126 11.12 -24.70 8.42
CA ASN A 126 12.27 -25.57 8.18
C ASN A 126 13.42 -24.71 7.65
N PRO A 127 14.54 -24.60 8.39
CA PRO A 127 15.69 -23.85 7.93
C PRO A 127 16.23 -24.37 6.59
N LEU A 128 16.73 -23.46 5.75
CA LEU A 128 17.21 -23.78 4.39
C LEU A 128 18.66 -23.32 4.20
N PRO A 129 19.49 -24.02 3.41
CA PRO A 129 20.80 -23.50 3.01
C PRO A 129 20.65 -22.17 2.26
N ALA A 130 21.50 -21.19 2.57
CA ALA A 130 21.46 -19.88 1.91
C ALA A 130 21.53 -19.94 0.37
N PRO A 131 22.36 -20.81 -0.26
CA PRO A 131 22.38 -20.95 -1.72
C PRO A 131 21.04 -21.40 -2.32
N THR A 132 20.32 -22.28 -1.61
CA THR A 132 19.00 -22.77 -2.02
C THR A 132 17.97 -21.64 -2.02
N LEU A 133 17.94 -20.84 -0.94
CA LEU A 133 17.04 -19.69 -0.85
C LEU A 133 17.38 -18.65 -1.94
N ARG A 134 18.67 -18.35 -2.14
CA ARG A 134 19.12 -17.42 -3.18
C ARG A 134 18.65 -17.84 -4.58
N SER A 135 18.90 -19.09 -4.96
CA SER A 135 18.50 -19.60 -6.28
C SER A 135 16.98 -19.56 -6.45
N ALA A 136 16.21 -19.98 -5.44
CA ALA A 136 14.75 -19.94 -5.50
C ALA A 136 14.20 -18.51 -5.58
N ALA A 137 14.79 -17.57 -4.86
CA ALA A 137 14.40 -16.17 -4.87
C ALA A 137 14.72 -15.49 -6.22
N GLN A 138 15.88 -15.77 -6.81
CA GLN A 138 16.23 -15.30 -8.15
C GLN A 138 15.25 -15.84 -9.21
N ASN A 139 14.92 -17.13 -9.16
CA ASN A 139 13.96 -17.75 -10.07
C ASN A 139 12.54 -17.20 -9.89
N ALA A 140 12.13 -16.93 -8.65
CA ALA A 140 10.84 -16.32 -8.35
C ALA A 140 10.74 -14.89 -8.88
N TRP A 141 11.83 -14.13 -8.78
CA TRP A 141 11.91 -12.79 -9.33
C TRP A 141 11.79 -12.79 -10.86
N LEU A 142 12.56 -13.66 -11.52
CA LEU A 142 12.45 -13.86 -12.97
C LEU A 142 11.03 -14.28 -13.38
N SER A 143 10.43 -15.22 -12.64
CA SER A 143 9.06 -15.66 -12.89
C SER A 143 8.04 -14.54 -12.74
N LEU A 144 8.27 -13.63 -11.79
CA LEU A 144 7.37 -12.51 -11.57
C LEU A 144 7.42 -11.52 -12.73
N ARG A 145 8.60 -11.23 -13.30
CA ARG A 145 8.72 -10.40 -14.52
C ARG A 145 7.99 -11.02 -15.69
N PHE A 146 8.06 -12.34 -15.85
CA PHE A 146 7.29 -13.02 -16.89
C PHE A 146 5.78 -12.83 -16.71
N ASP A 147 5.29 -13.01 -15.47
CA ASP A 147 3.87 -12.93 -15.14
C ASP A 147 3.34 -11.49 -15.08
N VAL A 148 4.22 -10.51 -14.84
CA VAL A 148 3.93 -9.08 -14.65
C VAL A 148 5.04 -8.25 -15.33
N PRO A 149 4.99 -8.09 -16.66
CA PRO A 149 6.02 -7.40 -17.43
C PRO A 149 6.17 -5.91 -17.10
N GLU A 150 5.19 -5.33 -16.38
CA GLU A 150 5.25 -3.96 -15.86
C GLU A 150 6.51 -3.68 -15.02
N LEU A 151 7.14 -4.71 -14.46
CA LEU A 151 8.40 -4.62 -13.70
C LEU A 151 9.62 -4.20 -14.53
N GLU A 152 9.50 -4.08 -15.84
CA GLU A 152 10.55 -3.58 -16.74
C GLU A 152 10.03 -2.49 -17.67
N VAL A 153 8.82 -1.97 -17.43
CA VAL A 153 8.29 -0.88 -18.23
C VAL A 153 9.05 0.40 -17.93
N SER A 154 9.52 1.06 -18.98
CA SER A 154 10.19 2.35 -18.89
C SER A 154 9.39 3.44 -19.58
N ALA A 155 9.47 4.66 -19.06
CA ALA A 155 8.82 5.79 -19.67
C ALA A 155 9.72 6.44 -20.73
N VAL A 156 9.25 6.51 -21.96
CA VAL A 156 9.98 7.06 -23.13
C VAL A 156 9.24 8.29 -23.68
N SER A 157 9.98 9.19 -24.34
CA SER A 157 9.37 10.30 -25.06
C SER A 157 9.21 9.93 -26.53
N GLY A 158 7.99 10.06 -27.05
CA GLY A 158 7.72 9.93 -28.46
C GLY A 158 8.09 11.20 -29.24
N GLN A 159 8.05 11.08 -30.57
CA GLN A 159 8.36 12.18 -31.49
C GLN A 159 7.36 13.34 -31.40
N ASP A 160 6.17 13.11 -30.85
CA ASP A 160 5.11 14.08 -30.64
C ASP A 160 5.20 14.81 -29.28
N ASN A 161 6.34 14.70 -28.59
CA ASN A 161 6.57 15.20 -27.23
C ASN A 161 5.63 14.60 -26.17
N ARG A 162 4.97 13.48 -26.45
CA ARG A 162 4.21 12.74 -25.44
C ARG A 162 5.09 11.70 -24.75
N ALA A 163 4.72 11.35 -23.52
CA ALA A 163 5.36 10.28 -22.77
C ALA A 163 4.57 8.97 -22.94
N TYR A 164 5.30 7.87 -23.17
CA TYR A 164 4.76 6.54 -23.38
C TYR A 164 5.39 5.56 -22.40
N MET A 165 4.64 4.54 -22.01
CA MET A 165 5.22 3.36 -21.37
C MET A 165 5.64 2.37 -22.43
N HIS A 166 6.89 1.95 -22.37
CA HIS A 166 7.48 1.01 -23.30
C HIS A 166 7.93 -0.24 -22.54
N TYR A 167 7.43 -1.39 -23.00
CA TYR A 167 7.92 -2.70 -22.63
C TYR A 167 8.62 -3.34 -23.83
N GLN A 168 9.80 -3.89 -23.61
CA GLN A 168 10.53 -4.65 -24.62
C GLN A 168 10.63 -6.11 -24.17
N THR A 169 10.06 -7.00 -24.97
CA THR A 169 10.20 -8.44 -24.76
C THR A 169 11.66 -8.89 -24.93
N PRO A 170 12.20 -9.71 -24.02
CA PRO A 170 13.52 -10.32 -24.18
C PRO A 170 13.60 -11.16 -25.46
N LYS A 171 14.68 -10.99 -26.20
CA LYS A 171 14.95 -11.74 -27.44
C LYS A 171 15.57 -13.11 -27.17
N THR A 172 16.28 -13.24 -26.05
CA THR A 172 16.96 -14.48 -25.65
C THR A 172 16.75 -14.77 -24.16
N SER A 173 16.92 -16.03 -23.77
CA SER A 173 16.92 -16.42 -22.35
C SER A 173 18.04 -15.73 -21.57
N ASP A 174 19.18 -15.45 -22.20
CA ASP A 174 20.30 -14.76 -21.55
C ASP A 174 19.94 -13.30 -21.21
N GLU A 175 19.25 -12.60 -22.10
CA GLU A 175 18.72 -11.25 -21.83
C GLU A 175 17.70 -11.30 -20.68
N ALA A 176 16.86 -12.33 -20.63
CA ALA A 176 15.94 -12.53 -19.53
C ALA A 176 16.67 -12.78 -18.19
N ASN A 177 17.69 -13.64 -18.19
CA ASN A 177 18.47 -14.04 -17.02
C ASN A 177 19.43 -12.95 -16.51
N ALA A 178 19.83 -12.00 -17.37
CA ALA A 178 20.64 -10.85 -16.95
C ALA A 178 19.84 -9.83 -16.12
N TRP A 179 18.50 -9.84 -16.17
CA TRP A 179 17.68 -8.89 -15.41
C TRP A 179 17.69 -9.14 -13.89
N PRO A 180 17.49 -10.37 -13.38
CA PRO A 180 17.65 -10.62 -11.96
C PRO A 180 19.05 -10.29 -11.43
N GLU A 181 20.11 -10.44 -12.23
CA GLU A 181 21.48 -10.14 -11.80
C GLU A 181 21.69 -8.65 -11.50
N ARG A 182 21.04 -7.76 -12.26
CA ARG A 182 21.11 -6.31 -12.05
C ARG A 182 20.05 -5.75 -11.10
N THR A 183 18.93 -6.44 -10.94
CA THR A 183 17.77 -5.96 -10.15
C THR A 183 17.57 -6.66 -8.81
N ALA A 184 18.22 -7.79 -8.56
CA ALA A 184 18.07 -8.53 -7.31
C ALA A 184 19.38 -8.57 -6.50
N MET A 185 19.22 -8.39 -5.19
CA MET A 185 20.31 -8.34 -4.22
C MET A 185 20.07 -9.43 -3.18
N PHE A 186 21.02 -10.35 -3.05
CA PHE A 186 20.97 -11.44 -2.08
C PHE A 186 22.07 -11.21 -1.06
N GLU A 187 21.66 -10.73 0.11
CA GLU A 187 22.57 -10.34 1.19
C GLU A 187 22.36 -11.21 2.42
N HIS A 188 23.35 -11.20 3.29
CA HIS A 188 23.28 -11.92 4.53
C HIS A 188 24.09 -11.27 5.64
N GLY A 189 23.67 -11.48 6.88
CA GLY A 189 24.40 -11.03 8.06
C GLY A 189 24.00 -11.75 9.33
N LYS A 190 24.70 -11.43 10.43
CA LYS A 190 24.44 -12.04 11.75
C LYS A 190 23.20 -11.44 12.43
N GLU A 191 22.91 -10.18 12.14
CA GLU A 191 21.84 -9.41 12.74
C GLU A 191 20.73 -9.14 11.73
N SER A 192 19.50 -9.00 12.23
CA SER A 192 18.37 -8.54 11.44
C SER A 192 18.52 -7.05 11.18
N LEU A 193 18.28 -6.62 9.94
CA LEU A 193 18.17 -5.20 9.62
C LEU A 193 16.76 -4.69 9.90
N ASP A 194 16.66 -3.40 10.22
CA ASP A 194 15.39 -2.69 10.26
C ASP A 194 14.97 -2.22 8.85
N SER A 195 13.76 -1.68 8.73
CA SER A 195 13.24 -1.27 7.42
C SER A 195 14.01 -0.11 6.78
N GLU A 196 14.68 0.73 7.58
CA GLU A 196 15.44 1.86 7.06
C GLU A 196 16.77 1.37 6.49
N SER A 197 17.46 0.49 7.22
CA SER A 197 18.70 -0.16 6.78
C SER A 197 18.50 -0.99 5.51
N LEU A 198 17.38 -1.72 5.41
CA LEU A 198 17.02 -2.44 4.18
C LEU A 198 16.81 -1.50 2.98
N ARG A 199 16.14 -0.35 3.21
CA ARG A 199 15.95 0.70 2.18
C ARG A 199 17.30 1.29 1.75
N GLU A 200 18.17 1.62 2.70
CA GLU A 200 19.50 2.16 2.42
C GLU A 200 20.35 1.19 1.59
N ASN A 201 20.31 -0.11 1.88
CA ASN A 201 21.01 -1.12 1.09
C ASN A 201 20.56 -1.15 -0.36
N ILE A 202 19.24 -1.09 -0.61
CA ILE A 202 18.71 -1.02 -1.98
C ILE A 202 19.20 0.26 -2.67
N LEU A 203 19.05 1.42 -2.03
CA LEU A 203 19.40 2.72 -2.62
C LEU A 203 20.89 2.81 -2.96
N LEU A 204 21.76 2.31 -2.08
CA LEU A 204 23.20 2.28 -2.29
C LEU A 204 23.57 1.43 -3.51
N LYS A 205 22.99 0.24 -3.62
CA LYS A 205 23.30 -0.72 -4.70
C LYS A 205 22.65 -0.36 -6.02
N LYS A 206 21.43 0.17 -5.99
CA LYS A 206 20.75 0.71 -7.16
C LYS A 206 21.61 1.79 -7.83
N GLY A 207 22.23 2.67 -7.03
CA GLY A 207 23.15 3.68 -7.55
C GLY A 207 22.46 4.59 -8.57
N GLU A 208 22.90 4.50 -9.83
CA GLU A 208 22.32 5.24 -10.97
C GLU A 208 21.47 4.36 -11.90
N ASN A 209 21.22 3.10 -11.52
CA ASN A 209 20.36 2.21 -12.29
C ASN A 209 18.90 2.70 -12.24
N ASN A 210 18.29 2.81 -13.43
CA ASN A 210 16.93 3.30 -13.64
C ASN A 210 15.93 2.17 -13.92
N ASP A 211 16.28 0.89 -13.70
CA ASP A 211 15.30 -0.19 -13.71
C ASP A 211 14.14 0.18 -12.74
N PRO A 212 12.86 -0.05 -13.12
CA PRO A 212 11.73 0.41 -12.34
C PRO A 212 11.41 -0.50 -11.14
N ALA A 213 12.15 -1.61 -10.97
CA ALA A 213 11.90 -2.56 -9.91
C ALA A 213 13.20 -3.23 -9.42
N PHE A 214 13.36 -3.32 -8.10
CA PHE A 214 14.45 -4.04 -7.43
C PHE A 214 13.93 -4.94 -6.31
N LEU A 215 14.68 -6.01 -6.07
CA LEU A 215 14.45 -6.97 -5.00
C LEU A 215 15.67 -7.02 -4.07
N LEU A 216 15.44 -6.93 -2.77
CA LEU A 216 16.41 -7.30 -1.74
C LEU A 216 15.89 -8.51 -0.98
N VAL A 217 16.71 -9.54 -0.88
CA VAL A 217 16.55 -10.65 0.06
C VAL A 217 17.72 -10.61 1.03
N TYR A 218 17.44 -10.23 2.28
CA TYR A 218 18.45 -10.18 3.34
C TYR A 218 18.22 -11.32 4.32
N SER A 219 19.16 -12.27 4.38
CA SER A 219 19.06 -13.46 5.21
C SER A 219 19.84 -13.29 6.53
N LYS A 220 19.21 -13.64 7.64
CA LYS A 220 19.92 -13.80 8.91
C LYS A 220 20.52 -15.19 8.96
N LEU A 221 21.85 -15.29 8.91
CA LEU A 221 22.53 -16.58 8.98
C LEU A 221 22.66 -17.06 10.42
N THR A 222 22.42 -18.35 10.60
CA THR A 222 22.70 -19.08 11.84
C THR A 222 23.72 -20.17 11.52
N GLY A 223 24.82 -20.23 12.28
CA GLY A 223 25.81 -21.31 12.18
C GLY A 223 26.24 -21.63 10.75
N ASP A 224 25.98 -22.87 10.32
CA ASP A 224 26.38 -23.51 9.06
C ASP A 224 25.74 -22.93 7.78
N GLU A 225 25.68 -21.60 7.64
CA GLU A 225 25.09 -20.91 6.48
C GLU A 225 23.62 -21.26 6.22
N VAL A 226 22.91 -21.66 7.27
CA VAL A 226 21.49 -21.96 7.22
C VAL A 226 20.69 -20.70 7.52
N VAL A 227 19.62 -20.51 6.75
CA VAL A 227 18.67 -19.41 6.90
C VAL A 227 17.45 -19.91 7.63
N THR A 228 17.11 -19.24 8.72
CA THR A 228 15.84 -19.43 9.43
C THR A 228 14.96 -18.19 9.27
N ASP A 229 15.54 -17.00 9.42
CA ASP A 229 14.85 -15.73 9.26
C ASP A 229 15.42 -14.96 8.07
N PHE A 230 14.56 -14.33 7.28
CA PHE A 230 14.98 -13.44 6.21
C PHE A 230 13.97 -12.32 5.96
N HIS A 231 14.45 -11.24 5.36
CA HIS A 231 13.62 -10.13 4.89
C HIS A 231 13.57 -10.13 3.39
N VAL A 232 12.40 -9.78 2.86
CA VAL A 232 12.19 -9.45 1.45
C VAL A 232 11.77 -8.00 1.39
N MET A 233 12.40 -7.21 0.53
CA MET A 233 11.98 -5.86 0.22
C MET A 233 11.92 -5.66 -1.29
N LEU A 234 10.78 -5.16 -1.78
CA LEU A 234 10.64 -4.68 -3.14
C LEU A 234 10.75 -3.16 -3.14
N ASN A 235 11.57 -2.64 -4.03
CA ASN A 235 11.62 -1.23 -4.40
C ASN A 235 11.02 -1.09 -5.80
N LEU A 236 10.01 -0.25 -5.93
CA LEU A 236 9.20 -0.15 -7.14
C LEU A 236 9.04 1.32 -7.52
N ASP A 237 9.22 1.65 -8.79
CA ASP A 237 8.88 2.96 -9.31
C ASP A 237 7.35 3.14 -9.24
N HIS A 238 6.90 4.24 -8.65
CA HIS A 238 5.50 4.58 -8.56
C HIS A 238 4.89 4.87 -9.95
N GLN A 239 5.67 4.97 -11.02
CA GLN A 239 5.22 4.98 -12.42
C GLN A 239 4.56 3.69 -12.88
N ILE A 240 5.00 2.53 -12.38
CA ILE A 240 4.51 1.22 -12.85
C ILE A 240 3.40 0.66 -11.96
N THR A 241 3.31 1.09 -10.71
CA THR A 241 2.38 0.51 -9.73
C THR A 241 2.01 1.53 -8.65
N ASP A 242 0.94 1.26 -7.91
CA ASP A 242 0.61 1.97 -6.66
C ASP A 242 0.79 1.04 -5.43
N GLY A 243 0.48 1.55 -4.23
CA GLY A 243 0.61 0.77 -2.99
C GLY A 243 -0.29 -0.47 -2.89
N ILE A 244 -1.32 -0.60 -3.74
CA ILE A 244 -2.09 -1.85 -3.83
C ILE A 244 -1.39 -2.83 -4.77
N GLY A 245 -0.94 -2.35 -5.93
CA GLY A 245 -0.16 -3.15 -6.86
C GLY A 245 1.14 -3.67 -6.23
N ALA A 246 1.83 -2.87 -5.41
CA ALA A 246 3.02 -3.30 -4.66
C ALA A 246 2.72 -4.47 -3.71
N ARG A 247 1.57 -4.45 -3.02
CA ARG A 247 1.12 -5.57 -2.16
C ARG A 247 0.78 -6.82 -2.97
N ILE A 248 0.13 -6.65 -4.13
CA ILE A 248 -0.15 -7.75 -5.06
C ILE A 248 1.14 -8.38 -5.55
N LEU A 249 2.13 -7.56 -5.95
CA LEU A 249 3.44 -7.99 -6.41
C LEU A 249 4.19 -8.77 -5.33
N LEU A 250 4.24 -8.27 -4.09
CA LEU A 250 4.85 -9.00 -2.98
C LEU A 250 4.16 -10.36 -2.75
N GLY A 251 2.82 -10.41 -2.74
CA GLY A 251 2.08 -11.66 -2.60
C GLY A 251 2.35 -12.67 -3.72
N LYS A 252 2.39 -12.20 -4.97
CA LYS A 252 2.77 -13.02 -6.14
C LYS A 252 4.20 -13.52 -6.02
N TYR A 253 5.15 -12.64 -5.68
CA TYR A 253 6.55 -13.01 -5.46
C TYR A 253 6.69 -14.12 -4.41
N LEU A 254 6.03 -13.99 -3.25
CA LEU A 254 6.09 -15.00 -2.20
C LEU A 254 5.50 -16.35 -2.65
N SER A 255 4.43 -16.32 -3.45
CA SER A 255 3.85 -17.55 -4.03
C SER A 255 4.80 -18.22 -5.05
N LEU A 256 5.48 -17.41 -5.86
CA LEU A 256 6.48 -17.87 -6.82
C LEU A 256 7.76 -18.36 -6.13
N LEU A 257 8.13 -17.78 -4.99
CA LEU A 257 9.25 -18.21 -4.16
C LEU A 257 9.01 -19.62 -3.63
N VAL A 258 7.81 -19.90 -3.09
CA VAL A 258 7.42 -21.26 -2.68
C VAL A 258 7.47 -22.22 -3.86
N SER A 259 6.91 -21.83 -5.01
CA SER A 259 6.95 -22.65 -6.24
C SER A 259 8.39 -22.96 -6.69
N SER A 260 9.28 -21.97 -6.61
CA SER A 260 10.68 -22.09 -7.00
C SER A 260 11.49 -22.96 -6.03
N LEU A 261 11.18 -22.92 -4.73
CA LEU A 261 11.75 -23.84 -3.74
C LEU A 261 11.38 -25.30 -4.03
N LEU A 262 10.18 -25.53 -4.57
CA LEU A 262 9.69 -26.82 -5.02
C LEU A 262 10.14 -27.19 -6.45
N LYS A 263 10.89 -26.31 -7.13
CA LYS A 263 11.42 -26.47 -8.49
C LYS A 263 10.34 -26.76 -9.55
N THR A 264 9.19 -26.11 -9.46
CA THR A 264 8.02 -26.43 -10.30
C THR A 264 7.95 -25.68 -11.63
N ARG A 265 8.79 -24.67 -11.87
CA ARG A 265 8.73 -23.83 -13.08
C ARG A 265 10.11 -23.64 -13.71
N VAL A 266 10.19 -23.85 -15.02
CA VAL A 266 11.38 -23.62 -15.86
C VAL A 266 10.90 -22.86 -17.11
N PHE A 267 11.62 -21.82 -17.51
CA PHE A 267 11.32 -21.05 -18.71
C PHE A 267 12.22 -21.47 -19.87
N SER A 268 11.61 -21.61 -21.05
CA SER A 268 12.27 -21.69 -22.34
C SER A 268 12.43 -20.30 -22.96
N SER A 269 13.27 -20.19 -24.00
CA SER A 269 13.37 -18.97 -24.80
C SER A 269 12.06 -18.63 -25.52
N ASP A 270 11.28 -19.65 -25.89
CA ASP A 270 10.00 -19.47 -26.57
C ASP A 270 8.91 -18.89 -25.67
N ASP A 271 8.96 -19.18 -24.36
CA ASP A 271 8.03 -18.59 -23.40
C ASP A 271 8.12 -17.05 -23.45
N TRP A 272 9.33 -16.50 -23.46
CA TRP A 272 9.56 -15.06 -23.40
C TRP A 272 9.00 -14.31 -24.61
N LYS A 273 8.90 -14.92 -25.79
CA LYS A 273 8.33 -14.27 -27.00
C LYS A 273 6.92 -13.75 -26.78
N HIS A 274 6.16 -14.38 -25.89
CA HIS A 274 4.78 -14.04 -25.57
C HIS A 274 4.64 -13.29 -24.23
N SER A 275 5.76 -12.93 -23.58
CA SER A 275 5.74 -12.21 -22.29
C SER A 275 4.97 -10.89 -22.36
N GLY A 276 5.00 -10.17 -23.48
CA GLY A 276 4.27 -8.92 -23.66
C GLY A 276 2.74 -9.08 -23.57
N GLU A 277 2.21 -10.28 -23.86
CA GLU A 277 0.78 -10.58 -23.73
C GLU A 277 0.32 -10.65 -22.27
N ASN A 278 1.26 -10.74 -21.32
CA ASN A 278 0.96 -10.70 -19.88
C ASN A 278 0.81 -9.28 -19.32
N LEU A 279 1.08 -8.22 -20.10
CA LEU A 279 0.83 -6.85 -19.70
C LEU A 279 -0.63 -6.66 -19.31
N SER A 280 -0.88 -5.91 -18.24
CA SER A 280 -2.24 -5.53 -17.87
C SER A 280 -2.86 -4.69 -19.01
N PRO A 281 -4.14 -4.91 -19.32
CA PRO A 281 -4.81 -4.11 -20.34
C PRO A 281 -4.90 -2.64 -19.90
N PRO A 282 -4.97 -1.69 -20.84
CA PRO A 282 -5.14 -0.28 -20.49
C PRO A 282 -6.40 -0.07 -19.66
N TRP A 283 -6.31 0.64 -18.53
CA TRP A 283 -7.43 0.85 -17.60
C TRP A 283 -8.74 1.29 -18.28
N ILE A 284 -8.64 2.13 -19.32
CA ILE A 284 -9.79 2.66 -20.07
C ILE A 284 -10.59 1.54 -20.79
N SER A 285 -9.90 0.48 -21.24
CA SER A 285 -10.52 -0.67 -21.93
C SER A 285 -11.30 -1.60 -20.99
N ILE A 286 -11.02 -1.48 -19.69
CA ILE A 286 -11.58 -2.30 -18.62
C ILE A 286 -12.33 -1.46 -17.60
N LEU A 287 -12.79 -0.25 -17.94
CA LEU A 287 -13.68 0.52 -17.07
C LEU A 287 -15.05 -0.17 -16.94
N ASN A 288 -15.73 0.10 -15.82
CA ASN A 288 -17.15 -0.22 -15.69
C ASN A 288 -17.98 0.55 -16.75
N GLN A 289 -19.12 -0.01 -17.15
CA GLN A 289 -19.98 0.58 -18.18
C GLN A 289 -20.67 1.88 -17.74
N ASP A 290 -20.78 2.11 -16.44
CA ASP A 290 -21.46 3.27 -15.84
C ASP A 290 -20.53 4.47 -15.60
N GLN A 291 -19.27 4.39 -16.05
CA GLN A 291 -18.28 5.44 -15.86
C GLN A 291 -18.49 6.58 -16.85
N VAL A 292 -18.54 7.80 -16.34
CA VAL A 292 -18.65 9.01 -17.15
C VAL A 292 -17.23 9.47 -17.53
N THR A 293 -16.93 9.48 -18.83
CA THR A 293 -15.60 9.79 -19.38
C THR A 293 -15.59 11.03 -20.28
N SER A 294 -16.76 11.61 -20.57
CA SER A 294 -16.91 12.78 -21.43
C SER A 294 -18.23 13.51 -21.14
N GLY A 295 -18.41 14.69 -21.76
CA GLY A 295 -19.62 15.52 -21.62
C GLY A 295 -19.52 16.57 -20.51
N PRO A 296 -20.57 17.40 -20.34
CA PRO A 296 -20.57 18.53 -19.40
C PRO A 296 -20.34 18.12 -17.94
N GLU A 297 -21.02 17.07 -17.46
CA GLU A 297 -20.87 16.55 -16.09
C GLU A 297 -19.41 16.17 -15.78
N TYR A 298 -18.76 15.47 -16.72
CA TYR A 298 -17.36 15.10 -16.60
C TYR A 298 -16.46 16.34 -16.57
N GLY A 299 -16.66 17.28 -17.50
CA GLY A 299 -15.86 18.49 -17.61
C GLY A 299 -15.95 19.37 -16.36
N GLU A 300 -17.15 19.58 -15.83
CA GLU A 300 -17.39 20.33 -14.60
C GLU A 300 -16.70 19.68 -13.40
N THR A 301 -16.75 18.35 -13.31
CA THR A 301 -16.17 17.63 -12.17
C THR A 301 -14.65 17.61 -12.21
N VAL A 302 -14.06 17.44 -13.40
CA VAL A 302 -12.61 17.60 -13.62
C VAL A 302 -12.17 19.02 -13.25
N ALA A 303 -12.90 20.04 -13.71
CA ALA A 303 -12.62 21.44 -13.40
C ALA A 303 -12.70 21.71 -11.89
N TRP A 304 -13.70 21.16 -11.21
CA TRP A 304 -13.84 21.26 -9.76
C TRP A 304 -12.66 20.61 -9.02
N ASN A 305 -12.31 19.37 -9.34
CA ASN A 305 -11.18 18.67 -8.70
C ASN A 305 -9.85 19.42 -8.94
N LYS A 306 -9.66 19.94 -10.15
CA LYS A 306 -8.50 20.78 -10.50
C LYS A 306 -8.46 22.05 -9.67
N LYS A 307 -9.57 22.78 -9.57
CA LYS A 307 -9.70 23.97 -8.73
C LYS A 307 -9.37 23.68 -7.27
N VAL A 308 -9.88 22.57 -6.73
CA VAL A 308 -9.59 22.19 -5.35
C VAL A 308 -8.10 21.90 -5.16
N LEU A 309 -7.53 21.02 -5.98
CA LEU A 309 -6.13 20.59 -5.82
C LEU A 309 -5.12 21.72 -6.08
N LEU A 310 -5.33 22.52 -7.12
CA LEU A 310 -4.37 23.52 -7.57
C LEU A 310 -4.55 24.91 -6.95
N GLU A 311 -5.74 25.23 -6.44
CA GLU A 311 -6.02 26.58 -5.92
C GLU A 311 -6.42 26.54 -4.45
N ARG A 312 -7.42 25.73 -4.09
CA ARG A 312 -7.96 25.72 -2.71
C ARG A 312 -7.03 25.07 -1.70
N MET A 313 -6.37 23.97 -2.06
CA MET A 313 -5.45 23.29 -1.15
C MET A 313 -4.19 24.11 -0.83
N LYS A 314 -3.80 25.04 -1.70
CA LYS A 314 -2.66 25.95 -1.45
C LYS A 314 -2.90 26.90 -0.27
N THR A 315 -4.17 27.17 0.04
CA THR A 315 -4.56 28.05 1.14
C THR A 315 -4.95 27.26 2.40
N ASN A 316 -4.80 25.93 2.41
CA ASN A 316 -5.03 25.16 3.62
C ASN A 316 -4.02 25.55 4.71
N PRO A 317 -4.41 25.53 5.99
CA PRO A 317 -3.43 25.49 7.08
C PRO A 317 -2.49 24.30 6.86
N GLY A 318 -1.20 24.52 7.12
CA GLY A 318 -0.15 23.53 6.88
C GLY A 318 0.92 23.62 7.96
N LEU A 319 1.69 22.54 8.13
CA LEU A 319 2.84 22.57 9.03
C LEU A 319 3.97 23.39 8.39
N PRO A 320 4.62 24.30 9.15
CA PRO A 320 5.72 25.08 8.61
C PRO A 320 6.85 24.14 8.19
N LEU A 321 7.27 24.23 6.93
CA LEU A 321 8.49 23.57 6.48
C LEU A 321 9.68 24.34 7.03
N LEU A 322 10.65 23.63 7.61
CA LEU A 322 11.93 24.20 8.01
C LEU A 322 12.93 23.95 6.87
N PRO A 323 13.10 24.88 5.92
CA PRO A 323 14.05 24.68 4.83
C PRO A 323 15.46 24.58 5.41
N ASN A 324 16.15 23.47 5.13
CA ASN A 324 17.58 23.36 5.38
C ASN A 324 18.32 23.39 4.03
N PRO A 325 18.82 24.57 3.59
CA PRO A 325 19.49 24.69 2.30
C PRO A 325 20.86 24.00 2.25
N LYS A 326 21.40 23.55 3.39
CA LYS A 326 22.77 23.03 3.51
C LYS A 326 22.90 21.52 3.41
N THR A 327 21.78 20.78 3.46
CA THR A 327 21.81 19.31 3.41
C THR A 327 20.84 18.81 2.35
N PRO A 328 21.24 17.83 1.52
CA PRO A 328 20.31 17.14 0.64
C PRO A 328 19.11 16.63 1.45
N SER A 329 17.90 16.76 0.93
CA SER A 329 16.72 16.21 1.61
C SER A 329 16.85 14.70 1.68
N VAL A 330 16.80 14.14 2.88
CA VAL A 330 16.72 12.69 3.11
C VAL A 330 15.29 12.37 3.53
N GLN A 331 14.68 11.34 2.93
CA GLN A 331 13.40 10.84 3.42
C GLN A 331 13.64 9.99 4.67
N LYS A 332 12.83 10.22 5.70
CA LYS A 332 12.80 9.41 6.92
C LYS A 332 11.39 8.95 7.20
N THR A 333 11.24 7.68 7.56
CA THR A 333 9.93 7.14 7.95
C THR A 333 9.91 6.88 9.45
N LYS A 334 8.85 7.32 10.13
CA LYS A 334 8.59 6.95 11.52
C LYS A 334 7.36 6.05 11.59
N HIS A 335 7.53 4.87 12.16
CA HIS A 335 6.45 3.92 12.35
C HIS A 335 5.94 3.95 13.80
N ILE A 336 4.65 4.14 13.96
CA ILE A 336 3.95 3.90 15.23
C ILE A 336 3.07 2.68 15.01
N THR A 337 3.40 1.57 15.69
CA THR A 337 2.62 0.32 15.60
C THR A 337 1.81 0.16 16.87
N LEU A 338 0.48 0.15 16.73
CA LEU A 338 -0.43 -0.16 17.83
C LEU A 338 -0.45 -1.67 18.08
N SER A 339 -0.59 -2.05 19.36
CA SER A 339 -0.81 -3.46 19.70
C SER A 339 -2.13 -3.97 19.12
N SER A 340 -2.24 -5.29 18.94
CA SER A 340 -3.49 -5.94 18.50
C SER A 340 -4.67 -5.63 19.45
N SER A 341 -4.42 -5.65 20.76
CA SER A 341 -5.43 -5.31 21.78
C SER A 341 -5.92 -3.87 21.67
N THR A 342 -4.99 -2.91 21.52
CA THR A 342 -5.31 -1.49 21.36
C THR A 342 -6.07 -1.25 20.06
N THR A 343 -5.64 -1.86 18.97
CA THR A 343 -6.31 -1.75 17.66
C THR A 343 -7.72 -2.33 17.72
N THR A 344 -7.90 -3.49 18.35
CA THR A 344 -9.22 -4.13 18.50
C THR A 344 -10.17 -3.23 19.29
N LEU A 345 -9.71 -2.71 20.43
CA LEU A 345 -10.50 -1.79 21.25
C LEU A 345 -10.86 -0.52 20.47
N LEU A 346 -9.90 0.06 19.75
CA LEU A 346 -10.12 1.25 18.94
C LEU A 346 -11.16 1.01 17.84
N LEU A 347 -11.07 -0.11 17.11
CA LEU A 347 -12.03 -0.48 16.07
C LEU A 347 -13.45 -0.64 16.65
N GLN A 348 -13.57 -1.28 17.80
CA GLN A 348 -14.85 -1.40 18.50
C GLN A 348 -15.41 -0.02 18.88
N ARG A 349 -14.58 0.85 19.47
CA ARG A 349 -14.98 2.19 19.90
C ARG A 349 -15.40 3.10 18.76
N ILE A 350 -14.73 3.00 17.60
CA ILE A 350 -15.15 3.74 16.39
C ILE A 350 -16.59 3.36 16.01
N LYS A 351 -16.93 2.07 16.07
CA LYS A 351 -18.27 1.58 15.72
C LYS A 351 -19.32 1.99 16.76
N THR A 352 -19.01 1.90 18.04
CA THR A 352 -19.97 2.15 19.13
C THR A 352 -20.16 3.64 19.43
N ASP A 353 -19.09 4.42 19.45
CA ASP A 353 -19.11 5.79 19.97
C ASP A 353 -19.29 6.83 18.85
N ILE A 354 -18.97 6.48 17.60
CA ILE A 354 -19.02 7.41 16.45
C ILE A 354 -20.17 7.06 15.51
N SER A 355 -20.06 5.92 14.82
CA SER A 355 -21.08 5.39 13.92
C SER A 355 -20.74 3.95 13.49
N PRO A 356 -21.74 3.06 13.32
CA PRO A 356 -21.55 1.73 12.73
C PRO A 356 -20.93 1.75 11.32
N THR A 357 -21.10 2.84 10.58
CA THR A 357 -20.54 3.01 9.22
C THR A 357 -19.13 3.60 9.22
N SER A 358 -18.67 4.21 10.32
CA SER A 358 -17.31 4.76 10.43
C SER A 358 -16.26 3.65 10.51
N ASN A 359 -15.04 3.92 10.07
CA ASN A 359 -13.91 2.98 10.13
C ASN A 359 -12.63 3.69 10.58
N ILE A 360 -11.54 2.92 10.71
CA ILE A 360 -10.25 3.44 11.16
C ILE A 360 -9.67 4.52 10.23
N THR A 361 -9.95 4.46 8.92
CA THR A 361 -9.52 5.49 7.96
C THR A 361 -10.18 6.82 8.27
N HIS A 362 -11.50 6.82 8.50
CA HIS A 362 -12.23 8.06 8.82
C HIS A 362 -11.72 8.67 10.13
N PHE A 363 -11.49 7.82 11.13
CA PHE A 363 -10.97 8.22 12.44
C PHE A 363 -9.54 8.76 12.37
N ALA A 364 -8.65 8.11 11.60
CA ALA A 364 -7.27 8.55 11.42
C ALA A 364 -7.22 9.87 10.63
N HIS A 365 -8.04 10.02 9.59
CA HIS A 365 -8.16 11.26 8.83
C HIS A 365 -8.65 12.42 9.73
N ALA A 366 -9.68 12.18 10.55
CA ALA A 366 -10.15 13.17 11.51
C ALA A 366 -9.09 13.53 12.56
N SER A 367 -8.37 12.54 13.09
CA SER A 367 -7.25 12.73 14.01
C SER A 367 -6.14 13.60 13.38
N LEU A 368 -5.82 13.38 12.10
CA LEU A 368 -4.86 14.19 11.35
C LEU A 368 -5.28 15.67 11.28
N VAL A 369 -6.55 15.94 11.00
CA VAL A 369 -7.07 17.32 10.94
C VAL A 369 -7.01 17.98 12.31
N LEU A 370 -7.42 17.29 13.38
CA LEU A 370 -7.34 17.85 14.74
C LEU A 370 -5.90 18.08 15.19
N ALA A 371 -4.99 17.18 14.85
CA ALA A 371 -3.57 17.34 15.09
C ALA A 371 -3.02 18.60 14.40
N LEU A 372 -3.35 18.78 13.12
CA LEU A 372 -2.98 19.96 12.36
C LEU A 372 -3.52 21.24 13.00
N LEU A 373 -4.81 21.27 13.35
CA LEU A 373 -5.45 22.44 13.99
C LEU A 373 -4.88 22.74 15.38
N ARG A 374 -4.43 21.72 16.11
CA ARG A 374 -3.74 21.92 17.40
C ARG A 374 -2.36 22.54 17.20
N SER A 375 -1.66 22.16 16.14
CA SER A 375 -0.34 22.72 15.80
C SER A 375 -0.42 24.09 15.16
N GLN A 376 -1.45 24.34 14.35
CA GLN A 376 -1.66 25.54 13.54
C GLN A 376 -3.16 25.90 13.54
N PRO A 377 -3.66 26.55 14.60
CA PRO A 377 -5.06 26.94 14.66
C PRO A 377 -5.37 28.03 13.61
N PRO A 378 -6.59 28.05 13.04
CA PRO A 378 -7.13 29.14 12.23
C PRO A 378 -6.95 30.50 12.89
N SER A 379 -6.84 31.56 12.09
CA SER A 379 -6.74 32.93 12.62
C SER A 379 -8.06 33.33 13.27
N THR A 380 -8.02 33.72 14.55
CA THR A 380 -9.19 34.19 15.31
C THR A 380 -9.74 35.54 14.83
N TYR A 381 -9.01 36.24 13.96
CA TYR A 381 -9.39 37.55 13.42
C TYR A 381 -10.25 37.48 12.15
N THR A 382 -10.47 36.27 11.61
CA THR A 382 -11.27 36.11 10.40
C THR A 382 -12.75 35.92 10.76
N THR A 383 -13.63 36.72 10.16
CA THR A 383 -15.09 36.58 10.32
C THR A 383 -15.67 35.50 9.41
N VAL A 384 -14.88 34.98 8.48
CA VAL A 384 -15.29 33.95 7.52
C VAL A 384 -14.79 32.59 8.02
N PRO A 385 -15.69 31.60 8.20
CA PRO A 385 -15.29 30.26 8.59
C PRO A 385 -14.26 29.69 7.62
N GLU A 386 -13.13 29.24 8.16
CA GLU A 386 -12.07 28.64 7.34
C GLU A 386 -12.51 27.24 6.91
N THR A 387 -12.14 26.83 5.69
CA THR A 387 -12.44 25.50 5.15
C THR A 387 -11.13 24.78 4.83
N PHE A 388 -11.00 23.54 5.30
CA PHE A 388 -9.88 22.68 4.94
C PHE A 388 -10.29 21.69 3.86
N TYR A 389 -9.54 21.68 2.76
CA TYR A 389 -9.71 20.71 1.67
C TYR A 389 -8.67 19.61 1.83
N SER A 390 -9.03 18.49 2.42
CA SER A 390 -8.08 17.39 2.63
C SER A 390 -7.96 16.52 1.39
N SER A 391 -6.73 16.18 0.99
CA SER A 391 -6.50 15.30 -0.14
C SER A 391 -6.84 13.86 0.22
N CYS A 392 -7.66 13.21 -0.61
CA CYS A 392 -7.96 11.80 -0.42
C CYS A 392 -7.69 11.01 -1.70
N TRP A 393 -6.65 10.19 -1.60
CA TRP A 393 -6.26 9.19 -2.58
C TRP A 393 -7.01 7.90 -2.32
N LEU A 394 -7.52 7.30 -3.39
CA LEU A 394 -8.44 6.17 -3.32
C LEU A 394 -7.98 5.05 -4.22
N ASN A 395 -8.36 3.84 -3.86
CA ASN A 395 -8.26 2.71 -4.77
C ASN A 395 -9.22 2.89 -5.95
N GLY A 396 -8.68 3.15 -7.14
CA GLY A 396 -9.43 3.28 -8.39
C GLY A 396 -9.93 1.95 -8.94
N ARG A 397 -9.43 0.80 -8.46
CA ARG A 397 -9.77 -0.53 -9.00
C ARG A 397 -11.26 -0.87 -8.88
N ARG A 398 -12.01 -0.20 -7.99
CA ARG A 398 -13.47 -0.35 -7.87
C ARG A 398 -14.24 0.17 -9.10
N TYR A 399 -13.60 0.99 -9.94
CA TYR A 399 -14.17 1.53 -11.17
C TYR A 399 -13.79 0.70 -12.41
N LEU A 400 -13.04 -0.38 -12.20
CA LEU A 400 -12.67 -1.33 -13.24
C LEU A 400 -13.65 -2.51 -13.23
N ASN A 401 -13.89 -3.05 -14.43
CA ASN A 401 -14.74 -4.20 -14.64
C ASN A 401 -14.02 -5.48 -14.20
N HIS A 402 -14.41 -5.98 -13.03
CA HIS A 402 -13.84 -7.20 -12.44
C HIS A 402 -14.03 -8.46 -13.31
N GLN A 403 -15.06 -8.53 -14.15
CA GLN A 403 -15.26 -9.68 -15.04
C GLN A 403 -14.20 -9.74 -16.15
N ARG A 404 -13.64 -8.57 -16.52
CA ARG A 404 -12.55 -8.46 -17.50
C ARG A 404 -11.16 -8.54 -16.85
N LEU A 405 -11.12 -8.58 -15.52
CA LEU A 405 -9.89 -8.75 -14.75
C LEU A 405 -9.73 -10.23 -14.41
N GLU A 406 -9.16 -11.01 -15.33
CA GLU A 406 -8.76 -12.40 -15.05
C GLU A 406 -7.64 -12.47 -13.98
N LYS A 407 -6.90 -11.36 -13.79
CA LYS A 407 -5.75 -11.23 -12.90
C LYS A 407 -5.89 -9.99 -12.00
N ASN A 408 -5.14 -9.98 -10.89
CA ASN A 408 -4.97 -8.79 -10.05
C ASN A 408 -4.32 -7.65 -10.87
N TYR A 409 -5.00 -6.51 -11.01
CA TYR A 409 -4.51 -5.34 -11.76
C TYR A 409 -3.36 -4.65 -11.00
N VAL A 410 -2.13 -4.78 -11.50
CA VAL A 410 -0.91 -4.22 -10.89
C VAL A 410 -0.72 -2.73 -11.17
N PRO A 411 -0.97 -2.20 -12.39
CA PRO A 411 -0.64 -0.82 -12.71
C PRO A 411 -1.28 0.21 -11.78
N ILE A 412 -0.74 1.43 -11.78
CA ILE A 412 -1.30 2.56 -11.01
C ILE A 412 -2.79 2.66 -11.31
N CYS A 413 -3.60 2.55 -10.26
CA CYS A 413 -5.03 2.70 -10.34
C CYS A 413 -5.49 3.47 -9.10
N MET A 414 -5.13 4.75 -9.07
CA MET A 414 -5.50 5.68 -8.02
C MET A 414 -6.62 6.59 -8.48
N SER A 415 -7.40 7.11 -7.54
CA SER A 415 -8.36 8.18 -7.80
C SER A 415 -8.23 9.25 -6.73
N PHE A 416 -8.73 10.45 -7.03
CA PHE A 416 -8.64 11.59 -6.13
C PHE A 416 -10.03 12.21 -5.92
N SER A 417 -10.34 12.54 -4.68
CA SER A 417 -11.43 13.44 -4.35
C SER A 417 -11.12 14.12 -3.02
N PRO A 418 -11.39 15.41 -2.84
CA PRO A 418 -11.18 16.05 -1.55
C PRO A 418 -12.22 15.61 -0.52
N ILE A 419 -11.81 15.50 0.74
CA ILE A 419 -12.72 15.47 1.90
C ILE A 419 -12.69 16.87 2.51
N ILE A 420 -13.86 17.50 2.62
CA ILE A 420 -13.98 18.91 2.98
C ILE A 420 -14.42 19.03 4.44
N PHE A 421 -13.63 19.77 5.22
CA PHE A 421 -13.95 20.13 6.60
C PHE A 421 -14.28 21.62 6.61
N HIS A 422 -15.58 21.93 6.68
CA HIS A 422 -16.07 23.29 6.82
C HIS A 422 -15.94 23.74 8.28
N ASP A 423 -15.80 25.05 8.47
CA ASP A 423 -15.81 25.71 9.78
C ASP A 423 -14.78 25.10 10.75
N LEU A 424 -13.51 25.27 10.40
CA LEU A 424 -12.40 24.76 11.20
C LEU A 424 -12.38 25.32 12.62
N GLN A 425 -12.94 26.51 12.84
CA GLN A 425 -13.08 27.13 14.16
C GLN A 425 -13.84 26.20 15.13
N ASN A 426 -14.87 25.49 14.65
CA ASN A 426 -15.60 24.51 15.45
C ASN A 426 -14.80 23.23 15.74
N LEU A 427 -13.67 23.00 15.09
CA LEU A 427 -12.81 21.82 15.31
C LEU A 427 -11.54 22.13 16.09
N VAL A 428 -11.21 23.41 16.33
CA VAL A 428 -10.05 23.81 17.13
C VAL A 428 -10.16 23.24 18.54
N LEU A 429 -9.04 22.69 19.02
CA LEU A 429 -8.86 22.27 20.41
C LEU A 429 -8.30 23.43 21.22
N GLU A 430 -8.85 23.66 22.41
CA GLU A 430 -8.26 24.60 23.35
C GLU A 430 -6.82 24.19 23.73
N LYS A 431 -5.98 25.16 24.09
CA LYS A 431 -4.57 24.90 24.45
C LYS A 431 -4.43 23.87 25.58
N ASN A 432 -5.39 23.88 26.50
CA ASN A 432 -5.46 22.98 27.66
C ASN A 432 -6.60 21.94 27.51
N ALA A 433 -7.00 21.64 26.27
CA ALA A 433 -8.10 20.71 26.00
C ALA A 433 -7.92 19.38 26.74
N GLY A 434 -8.90 19.09 27.60
CA GLY A 434 -8.96 17.83 28.34
C GLY A 434 -9.42 16.66 27.47
N LYS A 435 -9.38 15.44 28.03
CA LYS A 435 -9.76 14.20 27.32
C LYS A 435 -11.17 14.26 26.73
N GLU A 436 -12.13 14.84 27.44
CA GLU A 436 -13.52 14.92 26.98
C GLU A 436 -13.71 15.88 25.79
N GLU A 437 -13.00 17.00 25.76
CA GLU A 437 -13.05 17.92 24.62
C GLU A 437 -12.42 17.26 23.38
N VAL A 438 -11.23 16.66 23.55
CA VAL A 438 -10.55 15.91 22.47
C VAL A 438 -11.47 14.83 21.93
N LYS A 439 -12.10 14.03 22.81
CA LYS A 439 -13.05 12.99 22.42
C LYS A 439 -14.22 13.57 21.64
N ARG A 440 -14.85 14.64 22.12
CA ARG A 440 -16.00 15.27 21.44
C ARG A 440 -15.64 15.77 20.05
N LYS A 441 -14.55 16.53 19.91
CA LYS A 441 -14.07 17.05 18.61
C LYS A 441 -13.66 15.93 17.66
N LEU A 442 -13.10 14.85 18.19
CA LEU A 442 -12.70 13.67 17.40
C LEU A 442 -13.91 12.90 16.86
N VAL A 443 -14.96 12.72 17.68
CA VAL A 443 -16.23 12.15 17.22
C VAL A 443 -16.84 13.01 16.11
N GLU A 444 -16.90 14.33 16.32
CA GLU A 444 -17.45 15.29 15.36
C GLU A 444 -16.70 15.29 14.02
N SER A 445 -15.38 15.48 14.05
CA SER A 445 -14.53 15.43 12.86
C SER A 445 -14.56 14.07 12.16
N THR A 446 -14.66 12.95 12.89
CA THR A 446 -14.80 11.62 12.28
C THR A 446 -16.12 11.46 11.54
N ARG A 447 -17.21 12.06 12.03
CA ARG A 447 -18.49 12.06 11.32
C ARG A 447 -18.42 12.88 10.03
N ILE A 448 -17.74 14.03 10.04
CA ILE A 448 -17.48 14.82 8.83
C ILE A 448 -16.71 13.99 7.80
N ALA A 449 -15.58 13.38 8.22
CA ALA A 449 -14.79 12.52 7.35
C ALA A 449 -15.64 11.37 6.79
N SER A 450 -16.37 10.67 7.65
CA SER A 450 -17.25 9.55 7.26
C SER A 450 -18.29 9.97 6.22
N GLY A 451 -18.96 11.11 6.41
CA GLY A 451 -19.90 11.64 5.43
C GLY A 451 -19.25 11.97 4.09
N GLY A 452 -18.03 12.50 4.09
CA GLY A 452 -17.25 12.75 2.87
C GLY A 452 -16.93 11.45 2.11
N TYR A 453 -16.47 10.41 2.82
CA TYR A 453 -16.19 9.10 2.22
C TYR A 453 -17.46 8.42 1.69
N GLU A 454 -18.61 8.54 2.36
CA GLU A 454 -19.87 7.97 1.86
C GLU A 454 -20.35 8.67 0.59
N LYS A 455 -20.28 10.01 0.52
CA LYS A 455 -20.58 10.76 -0.71
C LYS A 455 -19.72 10.29 -1.87
N LEU A 456 -18.44 10.11 -1.61
CA LEU A 456 -17.47 9.61 -2.58
C LEU A 456 -17.72 8.14 -2.98
N LYS A 457 -18.16 7.30 -2.04
CA LYS A 457 -18.58 5.93 -2.33
C LYS A 457 -19.78 5.88 -3.28
N ALA A 458 -20.69 6.85 -3.18
CA ALA A 458 -21.84 6.96 -4.08
C ALA A 458 -21.50 7.49 -5.49
N ARG A 459 -20.30 8.07 -5.69
CA ARG A 459 -19.90 8.60 -6.99
C ARG A 459 -19.60 7.47 -7.98
N LYS A 460 -20.18 7.59 -9.17
CA LYS A 460 -20.02 6.64 -10.28
C LYS A 460 -18.66 6.78 -10.93
N SER A 461 -18.25 8.00 -11.28
CA SER A 461 -16.97 8.28 -11.94
C SER A 461 -16.06 9.07 -11.01
N VAL A 462 -14.84 8.59 -10.77
CA VAL A 462 -13.79 9.32 -10.03
C VAL A 462 -12.41 9.01 -10.63
N LEU A 463 -12.19 7.77 -11.06
CA LEU A 463 -10.95 7.37 -11.73
C LEU A 463 -10.70 8.17 -13.03
N PRO A 464 -11.62 8.23 -14.01
CA PRO A 464 -11.39 8.98 -15.25
C PRO A 464 -11.12 10.47 -15.04
N GLU A 465 -11.76 11.06 -14.02
CA GLU A 465 -11.57 12.47 -13.67
C GLU A 465 -10.16 12.73 -13.13
N PHE A 466 -9.69 11.83 -12.26
CA PHE A 466 -8.34 11.93 -11.72
C PHE A 466 -7.29 11.73 -12.80
N VAL A 467 -7.51 10.84 -13.77
CA VAL A 467 -6.57 10.66 -14.88
C VAL A 467 -6.39 11.95 -15.67
N ALA A 468 -7.48 12.66 -16.01
CA ALA A 468 -7.36 13.95 -16.70
C ALA A 468 -6.66 15.02 -15.86
N LEU A 469 -6.88 15.03 -14.54
CA LEU A 469 -6.16 15.91 -13.62
C LEU A 469 -4.66 15.60 -13.61
N ALA A 470 -4.29 14.33 -13.48
CA ALA A 470 -2.90 13.88 -13.50
C ALA A 470 -2.24 14.24 -14.85
N GLU A 471 -2.91 14.00 -15.97
CA GLU A 471 -2.40 14.41 -17.28
C GLU A 471 -2.06 15.90 -17.35
N ASP A 472 -2.97 16.77 -16.90
CA ASP A 472 -2.78 18.22 -16.95
C ASP A 472 -1.64 18.67 -16.02
N LEU A 473 -1.58 18.11 -14.81
CA LEU A 473 -0.49 18.37 -13.87
C LEU A 473 0.85 17.96 -14.47
N GLY A 474 0.86 16.81 -15.12
CA GLY A 474 1.99 16.31 -15.86
C GLY A 474 2.50 17.25 -16.93
N ARG A 475 1.63 17.63 -17.87
CA ARG A 475 2.01 18.54 -18.94
C ARG A 475 2.58 19.85 -18.39
N LYS A 476 1.96 20.41 -17.34
CA LYS A 476 2.42 21.65 -16.69
C LYS A 476 3.74 21.53 -15.96
N MET A 477 4.09 20.34 -15.51
CA MET A 477 5.37 20.05 -14.89
C MET A 477 6.39 19.54 -15.93
N LEU A 478 6.11 19.58 -17.23
CA LEU A 478 7.12 19.35 -18.28
C LEU A 478 7.52 20.64 -18.98
N LEU A 479 6.65 21.65 -18.94
CA LEU A 479 6.88 23.04 -19.33
C LEU A 479 7.56 23.80 -18.18
#